data_AF-A0A388KMY6-F1
#
_entry.id   AF-A0A388KMY6-F1
#
_cell.length_a   1.000
_cell.length_b   1.000
_cell.length_c   1.000
_cell.angle_alpha   90.00
_cell.angle_beta   90.00
_cell.angle_gamma   90.00
#
_symmetry.space_group_name_H-M   'P 1'
#
loop_
_entity.id
_entity.type
_entity.pdbx_description
1 polymer ?
#
loop_
_entity_poly.entity_id
_entity_poly.type
_entity_poly.pdbx_seq_one_letter_code
_entity_poly.pdbx_strand_id
1 'polypeptide(L)'
;MLRCYVLGAHQMRLEDLLIESSIRDEILMKEKVVIELWNVVSEFHADLAQPLPPDPCGFEPDSDEDDGLPLTEEEKVFHAKFIAESNAQLVVGLAREKTTDVNKFVRNAFLPIALARWIESEARAKGDKICEFDTFDHLAPISVNGYRLFASLTVEEVDLCCNRTLDENTKLIKGLYPRTAEAMKLPIVGHFDPLKCSVSPTTLAIRGFYPPKGQTALAELKRVWNVGRPYLKCRCQELGKGECKSNITSFDHVFRYILANPDYLFPAAPTLHAKMRAMRTFLKMTWRAPILASVVFSHMRGIMVNMAQAVVVNPATRQEKILGDEALMMRKFPRKMASLILPDRYIKSSSKRRLSPAKDARPAKRQCNTTLSYYVMPQHEEALGEE
;
A
#
# COMPACT_ATOMS: atom_id res chain seq x y z
N MET A 1 -13.95 -29.63 -16.26
CA MET A 1 -13.44 -28.25 -16.05
C MET A 1 -13.16 -27.87 -14.59
N LEU A 2 -13.37 -28.73 -13.57
CA LEU A 2 -13.14 -28.37 -12.14
C LEU A 2 -11.80 -28.86 -11.54
N ARG A 3 -11.26 -30.00 -11.99
CA ARG A 3 -10.10 -30.65 -11.34
C ARG A 3 -8.78 -29.92 -11.57
N CYS A 4 -8.57 -29.35 -12.76
CA CYS A 4 -7.34 -28.61 -13.10
C CYS A 4 -7.21 -27.29 -12.33
N TYR A 5 -8.33 -26.62 -12.00
CA TYR A 5 -8.32 -25.40 -11.19
C TYR A 5 -7.96 -25.67 -9.73
N VAL A 6 -8.47 -26.78 -9.16
CA VAL A 6 -8.19 -27.16 -7.77
C VAL A 6 -6.74 -27.65 -7.60
N LEU A 7 -6.23 -28.41 -8.57
CA LEU A 7 -4.82 -28.85 -8.57
C LEU A 7 -3.87 -27.69 -8.83
N GLY A 8 -4.23 -26.75 -9.72
CA GLY A 8 -3.49 -25.50 -9.91
C GLY A 8 -3.45 -24.65 -8.64
N ALA A 9 -4.56 -24.51 -7.93
CA ALA A 9 -4.62 -23.78 -6.66
C ALA A 9 -3.79 -24.46 -5.54
N HIS A 10 -3.71 -25.79 -5.53
CA HIS A 10 -2.90 -26.54 -4.56
C HIS A 10 -1.40 -26.44 -4.86
N GLN A 11 -1.01 -26.54 -6.14
CA GLN A 11 0.38 -26.35 -6.59
C GLN A 11 0.85 -24.92 -6.26
N MET A 12 0.03 -23.92 -6.56
CA MET A 12 0.28 -22.52 -6.21
C MET A 12 0.43 -22.32 -4.70
N ARG A 13 -0.41 -22.96 -3.88
CA ARG A 13 -0.31 -22.88 -2.40
C ARG A 13 1.01 -23.44 -1.86
N LEU A 14 1.56 -24.49 -2.47
CA LEU A 14 2.84 -25.09 -2.07
C LEU A 14 4.04 -24.25 -2.52
N GLU A 15 3.99 -23.67 -3.73
CA GLU A 15 4.95 -22.66 -4.16
C GLU A 15 4.88 -21.42 -3.24
N ASP A 16 3.69 -20.97 -2.86
CA ASP A 16 3.49 -19.80 -2.00
C ASP A 16 4.12 -19.95 -0.61
N LEU A 17 4.07 -21.14 0.01
CA LEU A 17 4.69 -21.41 1.32
C LEU A 17 6.23 -21.32 1.30
N LEU A 18 6.86 -21.66 0.17
CA LEU A 18 8.31 -21.54 -0.01
C LEU A 18 8.74 -20.10 -0.34
N ILE A 19 7.84 -19.30 -0.92
CA ILE A 19 8.14 -17.94 -1.38
C ILE A 19 7.84 -16.92 -0.25
N GLU A 20 6.98 -17.20 0.73
CA GLU A 20 6.56 -16.23 1.78
C GLU A 20 7.69 -15.63 2.63
N SER A 21 8.77 -16.36 2.94
CA SER A 21 9.94 -15.80 3.66
C SER A 21 10.87 -14.99 2.75
N SER A 22 11.02 -15.39 1.48
CA SER A 22 11.82 -14.70 0.46
C SER A 22 11.13 -13.45 -0.10
N ILE A 23 9.79 -13.45 -0.16
CA ILE A 23 8.96 -12.35 -0.66
C ILE A 23 9.25 -11.07 0.10
N ARG A 24 9.38 -11.14 1.43
CA ARG A 24 9.56 -9.94 2.24
C ARG A 24 10.90 -9.27 1.90
N ASP A 25 11.99 -10.03 1.92
CA ASP A 25 13.33 -9.52 1.62
C ASP A 25 13.44 -9.06 0.15
N GLU A 26 12.90 -9.84 -0.80
CA GLU A 26 12.87 -9.47 -2.22
C GLU A 26 12.09 -8.17 -2.44
N ILE A 27 10.93 -8.03 -1.80
CA ILE A 27 10.12 -6.83 -1.92
C ILE A 27 10.84 -5.63 -1.27
N LEU A 28 11.46 -5.80 -0.10
CA LEU A 28 12.23 -4.75 0.59
C LEU A 28 13.43 -4.28 -0.23
N MET A 29 14.12 -5.19 -0.93
CA MET A 29 15.20 -4.84 -1.84
C MET A 29 14.71 -4.04 -3.06
N LYS A 30 13.53 -4.37 -3.60
CA LYS A 30 12.90 -3.58 -4.68
C LYS A 30 12.46 -2.19 -4.19
N GLU A 31 12.00 -2.10 -2.94
CA GLU A 31 11.67 -0.83 -2.27
C GLU A 31 12.88 0.09 -2.21
N LYS A 32 14.01 -0.47 -1.76
CA LYS A 32 15.28 0.24 -1.62
C LYS A 32 15.71 0.91 -2.92
N VAL A 33 15.60 0.23 -4.07
CA VAL A 33 15.93 0.80 -5.38
C VAL A 33 15.12 2.08 -5.67
N VAL A 34 13.81 2.07 -5.40
CA VAL A 34 12.93 3.22 -5.63
C VAL A 34 13.25 4.37 -4.65
N ILE A 35 13.51 4.04 -3.40
CA ILE A 35 13.86 5.01 -2.34
C ILE A 35 15.20 5.69 -2.63
N GLU A 36 16.22 4.92 -3.02
CA GLU A 36 17.55 5.42 -3.39
C GLU A 36 17.50 6.33 -4.62
N LEU A 37 16.65 6.01 -5.60
CA LEU A 37 16.44 6.83 -6.78
C LEU A 37 15.86 8.21 -6.44
N TRP A 38 15.03 8.27 -5.40
CA TRP A 38 14.48 9.52 -4.87
C TRP A 38 15.46 10.25 -3.93
N ASN A 39 16.66 9.71 -3.73
CA ASN A 39 17.65 10.19 -2.76
C ASN A 39 17.04 10.35 -1.35
N VAL A 40 16.10 9.45 -1.01
CA VAL A 40 15.46 9.40 0.31
C VAL A 40 16.37 8.62 1.24
N VAL A 41 16.74 9.21 2.37
CA VAL A 41 17.35 8.47 3.48
C VAL A 41 16.21 7.84 4.28
N SER A 42 16.15 6.51 4.28
CA SER A 42 15.22 5.74 5.08
C SER A 42 16.03 4.85 6.00
N GLU A 43 15.99 5.12 7.30
CA GLU A 43 16.69 4.31 8.32
C GLU A 43 16.24 2.84 8.26
N PHE A 44 14.96 2.61 7.94
CA PHE A 44 14.42 1.27 7.70
C PHE A 44 15.11 0.52 6.55
N HIS A 45 15.66 1.22 5.56
CA HIS A 45 16.37 0.61 4.42
C HIS A 45 17.90 0.76 4.49
N ALA A 46 18.40 1.46 5.51
CA ALA A 46 19.83 1.70 5.69
C ALA A 46 20.56 0.39 5.97
N ASP A 47 19.96 -0.48 6.78
CA ASP A 47 20.53 -1.77 7.18
C ASP A 47 20.30 -2.89 6.15
N LEU A 48 19.51 -2.64 5.10
CA LEU A 48 19.32 -3.56 3.97
C LEU A 48 20.54 -3.57 3.01
N ALA A 49 21.76 -3.31 3.49
CA ALA A 49 22.94 -3.14 2.64
C ALA A 49 23.73 -4.44 2.43
N GLN A 50 23.73 -4.84 1.15
CA GLN A 50 24.52 -5.83 0.43
C GLN A 50 24.24 -7.32 0.71
N PRO A 51 24.14 -8.16 -0.35
CA PRO A 51 24.36 -9.59 -0.17
C PRO A 51 25.72 -9.72 0.50
N LEU A 52 25.77 -10.34 1.67
CA LEU A 52 27.03 -10.81 2.24
C LEU A 52 27.78 -11.51 1.09
N PRO A 53 29.06 -11.18 0.83
CA PRO A 53 29.88 -12.09 0.05
C PRO A 53 29.74 -13.48 0.69
N PRO A 54 29.73 -14.57 -0.09
CA PRO A 54 29.60 -15.90 0.48
C PRO A 54 30.69 -16.02 1.53
N ASP A 55 30.30 -15.94 2.80
CA ASP A 55 31.26 -16.03 3.89
C ASP A 55 31.74 -17.47 3.81
N PRO A 56 33.05 -17.72 3.67
CA PRO A 56 33.60 -19.05 3.76
C PRO A 56 33.61 -19.46 5.24
N CYS A 57 32.46 -19.43 5.89
CA CYS A 57 32.21 -20.18 7.11
C CYS A 57 31.36 -21.38 6.71
N GLY A 58 32.06 -22.35 6.12
CA GLY A 58 31.70 -23.73 6.33
C GLY A 58 31.69 -23.96 7.83
N PHE A 59 30.51 -23.86 8.43
CA PHE A 59 30.18 -24.84 9.45
C PHE A 59 29.99 -26.13 8.67
N GLU A 60 31.11 -26.84 8.49
CA GLU A 60 31.08 -28.29 8.48
C GLU A 60 30.07 -28.67 9.56
N PRO A 61 28.98 -29.38 9.25
CA PRO A 61 28.22 -30.00 10.31
C PRO A 61 29.26 -30.82 11.06
N ASP A 62 29.48 -30.51 12.35
CA ASP A 62 30.19 -31.43 13.23
C ASP A 62 29.54 -32.78 12.97
N SER A 63 30.31 -33.66 12.33
CA SER A 63 29.91 -35.01 12.10
C SER A 63 29.86 -35.60 13.50
N ASP A 64 28.68 -35.66 14.08
CA ASP A 64 28.36 -36.69 15.07
C ASP A 64 28.35 -38.04 14.32
N GLU A 65 29.50 -38.43 13.77
CA GLU A 65 29.90 -39.82 13.69
C GLU A 65 30.56 -40.16 15.03
N ASP A 66 29.75 -40.33 16.07
CA ASP A 66 30.12 -41.23 17.16
C ASP A 66 28.90 -41.82 17.85
N ASP A 67 28.25 -42.74 17.14
CA ASP A 67 27.96 -44.08 17.64
C ASP A 67 27.69 -44.94 16.40
N GLY A 68 28.72 -45.66 15.94
CA GLY A 68 28.82 -46.34 14.64
C GLY A 68 27.83 -47.48 14.36
N LEU A 69 26.53 -47.23 14.51
CA LEU A 69 25.46 -48.13 14.09
C LEU A 69 24.82 -47.59 12.79
N PRO A 70 24.79 -48.39 11.71
CA PRO A 70 24.14 -47.98 10.47
C PRO A 70 22.64 -47.81 10.71
N LEU A 71 22.14 -46.58 10.51
CA LEU A 71 20.71 -46.29 10.51
C LEU A 71 19.99 -47.16 9.47
N THR A 72 18.84 -47.72 9.85
CA THR A 72 17.94 -48.40 8.92
C THR A 72 17.34 -47.40 7.91
N GLU A 73 16.81 -47.89 6.78
CA GLU A 73 16.25 -47.01 5.74
C GLU A 73 15.06 -46.20 6.26
N GLU A 74 14.27 -46.76 7.17
CA GLU A 74 13.17 -46.05 7.85
C GLU A 74 13.68 -44.92 8.76
N GLU A 75 14.78 -45.14 9.48
CA GLU A 75 15.41 -44.14 10.35
C GLU A 75 16.08 -43.01 9.56
N LYS A 76 16.69 -43.31 8.41
CA LYS A 76 17.23 -42.29 7.50
C LYS A 76 16.14 -41.38 6.95
N VAL A 77 15.00 -41.94 6.56
CA VAL A 77 13.85 -41.16 6.08
C VAL A 77 13.27 -40.29 7.20
N PHE A 78 13.17 -40.83 8.41
CA PHE A 78 12.71 -40.07 9.57
C PHE A 78 13.70 -38.94 9.93
N HIS A 79 15.00 -39.22 9.95
CA HIS A 79 16.04 -38.24 10.26
C HIS A 79 16.09 -37.13 9.21
N ALA A 80 16.02 -37.45 7.92
CA ALA A 80 15.94 -36.45 6.85
C ALA A 80 14.69 -35.57 6.98
N LYS A 81 13.55 -36.15 7.35
CA LYS A 81 12.31 -35.40 7.60
C LYS A 81 12.43 -34.50 8.84
N PHE A 82 13.03 -35.00 9.92
CA PHE A 82 13.25 -34.24 11.14
C PHE A 82 14.21 -33.06 10.93
N ILE A 83 15.32 -33.27 10.20
CA ILE A 83 16.25 -32.19 9.83
C ILE A 83 15.55 -31.15 8.95
N ALA A 84 14.74 -31.58 7.98
CA ALA A 84 13.97 -30.67 7.14
C ALA A 84 12.94 -29.85 7.94
N GLU A 85 12.23 -30.48 8.87
CA GLU A 85 11.26 -29.81 9.75
C GLU A 85 11.94 -28.88 10.76
N SER A 86 13.09 -29.28 11.32
CA SER A 86 13.90 -28.47 12.23
C SER A 86 14.49 -27.25 11.53
N ASN A 87 15.07 -27.42 10.34
CA ASN A 87 15.56 -26.32 9.53
C ASN A 87 14.43 -25.36 9.13
N ALA A 88 13.24 -25.88 8.79
CA ALA A 88 12.08 -25.05 8.50
C ALA A 88 11.64 -24.24 9.75
N GLN A 89 11.64 -24.85 10.94
CA GLN A 89 11.34 -24.17 12.19
C GLN A 89 12.38 -23.11 12.56
N LEU A 90 13.66 -23.39 12.32
CA LEU A 90 14.77 -22.47 12.56
C LEU A 90 14.70 -21.25 11.63
N VAL A 91 14.38 -21.45 10.35
CA VAL A 91 14.13 -20.36 9.38
C VAL A 91 12.93 -19.50 9.82
N VAL A 92 11.85 -20.11 10.30
CA VAL A 92 10.68 -19.39 10.85
C VAL A 92 11.04 -18.62 12.13
N GLY A 93 11.85 -19.23 13.01
CA GLY A 93 12.36 -18.60 14.24
C GLY A 93 13.21 -17.36 13.95
N LEU A 94 14.20 -17.49 13.07
CA LEU A 94 15.06 -16.38 12.66
C LEU A 94 14.29 -15.26 11.95
N ALA A 95 13.28 -15.60 11.14
CA ALA A 95 12.40 -14.61 10.52
C ALA A 95 11.57 -13.84 11.55
N ARG A 96 11.10 -14.51 12.61
CA ARG A 96 10.39 -13.87 13.73
C ARG A 96 11.32 -12.99 14.56
N GLU A 97 12.53 -13.45 14.84
CA GLU A 97 13.50 -12.69 15.63
C GLU A 97 13.90 -11.39 14.94
N LYS A 98 14.15 -11.44 13.61
CA LYS A 98 14.34 -10.24 12.76
C LYS A 98 13.15 -9.28 12.80
N THR A 99 11.91 -9.76 12.91
CA THR A 99 10.74 -8.85 13.02
C THR A 99 10.65 -8.10 14.34
N THR A 100 11.20 -8.65 15.42
CA THR A 100 11.17 -8.02 16.75
C THR A 100 12.10 -6.81 16.85
N ASP A 101 13.28 -6.87 16.23
CA ASP A 101 14.27 -5.78 16.26
C ASP A 101 13.93 -4.59 15.34
N VAL A 102 13.16 -4.83 14.28
CA VAL A 102 12.71 -3.78 13.35
C VAL A 102 11.61 -2.88 13.97
N ASN A 103 11.11 -3.23 15.16
CA ASN A 103 9.91 -2.65 15.78
C ASN A 103 10.14 -1.32 16.54
N LYS A 104 11.16 -0.52 16.19
CA LYS A 104 11.38 0.80 16.80
C LYS A 104 11.10 2.02 15.91
N PHE A 105 10.87 1.87 14.60
CA PHE A 105 10.66 3.02 13.70
C PHE A 105 9.57 2.80 12.64
N VAL A 106 8.38 2.40 13.07
CA VAL A 106 7.27 2.06 12.19
C VAL A 106 6.46 3.30 11.76
N ARG A 107 6.99 4.12 10.84
CA ARG A 107 6.20 5.04 9.97
C ARG A 107 6.84 5.34 8.60
N ASN A 108 7.97 4.75 8.23
CA ASN A 108 8.77 5.21 7.07
C ASN A 108 8.91 4.23 5.89
N ALA A 109 8.37 3.02 5.97
CA ALA A 109 8.34 2.09 4.84
C ALA A 109 7.21 2.44 3.86
N PHE A 110 7.56 2.47 2.58
CA PHE A 110 6.76 2.83 1.42
C PHE A 110 6.82 1.67 0.41
N LEU A 111 5.84 0.76 0.41
CA LEU A 111 5.97 -0.45 -0.39
C LEU A 111 5.03 -0.59 -1.60
N PRO A 112 5.49 -0.20 -2.79
CA PRO A 112 4.66 -0.08 -3.98
C PRO A 112 4.28 -1.36 -4.73
N ILE A 113 5.06 -2.45 -4.62
CA ILE A 113 5.04 -3.59 -5.58
C ILE A 113 4.63 -4.92 -4.91
N ALA A 114 4.20 -4.90 -3.64
CA ALA A 114 3.86 -6.13 -2.96
C ALA A 114 2.77 -6.93 -3.69
N LEU A 115 2.98 -8.24 -3.78
CA LEU A 115 2.04 -9.16 -4.43
C LEU A 115 0.73 -9.21 -3.63
N ALA A 116 -0.41 -9.21 -4.34
CA ALA A 116 -1.73 -9.26 -3.72
C ALA A 116 -1.90 -10.46 -2.76
N ARG A 117 -1.30 -11.62 -3.10
CA ARG A 117 -1.31 -12.82 -2.24
C ARG A 117 -0.63 -12.60 -0.90
N TRP A 118 0.53 -11.92 -0.90
CA TRP A 118 1.27 -11.62 0.32
C TRP A 118 0.48 -10.63 1.19
N ILE A 119 -0.08 -9.59 0.57
CA ILE A 119 -0.96 -8.64 1.26
C ILE A 119 -2.16 -9.38 1.88
N GLU A 120 -2.76 -10.35 1.18
CA GLU A 120 -3.86 -11.14 1.73
C GLU A 120 -3.44 -12.04 2.89
N SER A 121 -2.26 -12.65 2.84
CA SER A 121 -1.71 -13.49 3.91
C SER A 121 -1.47 -12.66 5.18
N GLU A 122 -0.75 -11.54 5.05
CA GLU A 122 -0.49 -10.59 6.14
C GLU A 122 -1.79 -9.97 6.68
N ALA A 123 -2.77 -9.70 5.81
CA ALA A 123 -4.05 -9.17 6.22
C ALA A 123 -4.79 -10.16 7.10
N ARG A 124 -4.82 -11.44 6.73
CA ARG A 124 -5.45 -12.50 7.53
C ARG A 124 -4.79 -12.63 8.91
N ALA A 125 -3.47 -12.54 8.99
CA ALA A 125 -2.75 -12.55 10.27
C ALA A 125 -3.15 -11.38 11.19
N LYS A 126 -3.55 -10.24 10.62
CA LYS A 126 -4.05 -9.04 11.33
C LYS A 126 -5.58 -8.90 11.29
N GLY A 127 -6.33 -10.01 11.15
CA GLY A 127 -7.80 -9.97 11.18
C GLY A 127 -8.45 -9.16 10.05
N ASP A 128 -7.86 -9.22 8.85
CA ASP A 128 -8.23 -8.49 7.63
C ASP A 128 -8.10 -6.96 7.71
N LYS A 129 -7.37 -6.45 8.70
CA LYS A 129 -7.13 -5.01 8.89
C LYS A 129 -5.83 -4.56 8.23
N ILE A 130 -5.90 -4.30 6.92
CA ILE A 130 -4.75 -3.80 6.14
C ILE A 130 -4.25 -2.45 6.65
N CYS A 131 -5.11 -1.65 7.27
CA CYS A 131 -4.72 -0.37 7.87
C CYS A 131 -3.76 -0.49 9.06
N GLU A 132 -3.58 -1.69 9.63
CA GLU A 132 -2.65 -2.00 10.73
C GLU A 132 -1.29 -2.52 10.21
N PHE A 133 -1.03 -2.43 8.91
CA PHE A 133 0.26 -2.80 8.33
C PHE A 133 1.31 -1.77 8.73
N ASP A 134 2.52 -2.27 9.00
CA ASP A 134 3.68 -1.46 9.37
C ASP A 134 4.15 -0.57 8.20
N THR A 135 3.77 -0.97 6.98
CA THR A 135 3.91 -0.22 5.75
C THR A 135 2.55 0.37 5.35
N PHE A 136 2.48 1.71 5.30
CA PHE A 136 1.34 2.39 4.70
C PHE A 136 1.58 2.44 3.20
N ASP A 137 0.70 1.84 2.38
CA ASP A 137 0.44 2.14 0.95
C ASP A 137 -0.02 0.96 0.07
N HIS A 138 -0.21 -0.22 0.67
CA HIS A 138 -0.75 -1.37 -0.05
C HIS A 138 -2.16 -1.13 -0.59
N LEU A 139 -2.45 -1.70 -1.76
CA LEU A 139 -3.84 -1.88 -2.19
C LEU A 139 -4.43 -3.04 -1.41
N ALA A 140 -5.71 -2.96 -1.08
CA ALA A 140 -6.43 -4.18 -0.73
C ALA A 140 -6.35 -5.19 -1.89
N PRO A 141 -6.28 -6.50 -1.62
CA PRO A 141 -6.21 -7.54 -2.65
C PRO A 141 -7.58 -7.75 -3.33
N ILE A 142 -8.12 -6.67 -3.91
CA ILE A 142 -9.40 -6.61 -4.61
C ILE A 142 -9.12 -6.16 -6.04
N SER A 143 -9.17 -7.10 -6.97
CA SER A 143 -8.97 -6.82 -8.39
C SER A 143 -10.15 -6.04 -8.98
N VAL A 144 -9.95 -5.43 -10.16
CA VAL A 144 -11.03 -4.82 -10.94
C VAL A 144 -12.14 -5.83 -11.22
N ASN A 145 -11.79 -7.09 -11.50
CA ASN A 145 -12.77 -8.16 -11.67
C ASN A 145 -13.53 -8.48 -10.37
N GLY A 146 -12.86 -8.38 -9.22
CA GLY A 146 -13.50 -8.48 -7.91
C GLY A 146 -14.56 -7.37 -7.72
N TYR A 147 -14.19 -6.11 -7.95
CA TYR A 147 -15.14 -5.00 -7.91
C TYR A 147 -16.30 -5.18 -8.89
N ARG A 148 -16.00 -5.62 -10.12
CA ARG A 148 -16.99 -5.93 -11.15
C ARG A 148 -17.98 -7.00 -10.69
N LEU A 149 -17.50 -8.08 -10.08
CA LEU A 149 -18.33 -9.15 -9.55
C LEU A 149 -19.22 -8.67 -8.41
N PHE A 150 -18.63 -8.00 -7.43
CA PHE A 150 -19.33 -7.59 -6.21
C PHE A 150 -20.40 -6.52 -6.46
N ALA A 151 -20.07 -5.51 -7.28
CA ALA A 151 -20.97 -4.40 -7.56
C ALA A 151 -21.75 -4.57 -8.87
N SER A 152 -21.56 -5.66 -9.61
CA SER A 152 -22.15 -5.84 -10.95
C SER A 152 -21.85 -4.66 -11.88
N LEU A 153 -20.57 -4.33 -12.03
CA LEU A 153 -20.13 -3.30 -12.98
C LEU A 153 -20.30 -3.81 -14.41
N THR A 154 -20.82 -2.97 -15.30
CA THR A 154 -20.87 -3.27 -16.73
C THR A 154 -19.48 -3.07 -17.36
N VAL A 155 -19.30 -3.56 -18.58
CA VAL A 155 -18.03 -3.36 -19.32
C VAL A 155 -17.82 -1.87 -19.57
N GLU A 156 -18.89 -1.16 -19.95
CA GLU A 156 -18.87 0.27 -20.24
C GLU A 156 -18.49 1.11 -19.01
N GLU A 157 -18.95 0.71 -17.82
CA GLU A 157 -18.56 1.37 -16.57
C GLU A 157 -17.08 1.16 -16.24
N VAL A 158 -16.54 -0.03 -16.49
CA VAL A 158 -15.11 -0.32 -16.29
C VAL A 158 -14.27 0.44 -17.32
N ASP A 159 -14.68 0.46 -18.58
CA ASP A 159 -14.01 1.22 -19.64
C ASP A 159 -14.04 2.72 -19.35
N LEU A 160 -15.15 3.24 -18.83
CA LEU A 160 -15.23 4.62 -18.36
C LEU A 160 -14.23 4.89 -17.22
N CYS A 161 -14.06 3.96 -16.28
CA CYS A 161 -13.05 4.09 -15.22
C CYS A 161 -11.63 4.10 -15.78
N CYS A 162 -11.35 3.24 -16.77
CA CYS A 162 -10.08 3.21 -17.48
C CYS A 162 -9.82 4.55 -18.21
N ASN A 163 -10.81 5.06 -18.96
CA ASN A 163 -10.69 6.34 -19.65
C ASN A 163 -10.46 7.51 -18.68
N ARG A 164 -11.20 7.56 -17.56
CA ARG A 164 -10.98 8.57 -16.51
C ARG A 164 -9.59 8.49 -15.89
N THR A 165 -9.08 7.27 -15.70
CA THR A 165 -7.70 7.05 -15.26
C THR A 165 -6.72 7.72 -16.20
N LEU A 166 -6.81 7.42 -17.49
CA LEU A 166 -5.90 7.95 -18.51
C LEU A 166 -5.96 9.49 -18.63
N ASP A 167 -7.13 10.08 -18.35
CA ASP A 167 -7.38 11.53 -18.40
C ASP A 167 -7.13 12.26 -17.08
N GLU A 168 -6.56 11.59 -16.06
CA GLU A 168 -6.28 12.19 -14.75
C GLU A 168 -7.57 12.63 -13.99
N ASN A 169 -8.72 12.03 -14.31
CA ASN A 169 -10.00 12.45 -13.77
C ASN A 169 -10.38 11.64 -12.51
N THR A 170 -10.06 12.18 -11.35
CA THR A 170 -10.38 11.58 -10.03
C THR A 170 -11.73 12.01 -9.47
N LYS A 171 -12.54 12.77 -10.22
CA LYS A 171 -13.88 13.15 -9.76
C LYS A 171 -14.78 11.91 -9.72
N LEU A 172 -15.72 11.91 -8.77
CA LEU A 172 -16.73 10.85 -8.70
C LEU A 172 -17.49 10.73 -10.03
N ILE A 173 -17.74 9.48 -10.44
CA ILE A 173 -18.57 9.19 -11.60
C ILE A 173 -20.02 9.57 -11.26
N LYS A 174 -20.71 10.21 -12.22
CA LYS A 174 -22.12 10.60 -12.06
C LYS A 174 -22.98 9.39 -12.42
N GLY A 175 -24.09 9.21 -11.72
CA GLY A 175 -25.07 8.17 -12.02
C GLY A 175 -26.22 8.17 -11.03
N LEU A 176 -27.12 7.20 -11.17
CA LEU A 176 -28.31 7.00 -10.33
C LEU A 176 -27.95 6.28 -9.04
N TYR A 177 -27.06 6.88 -8.24
CA TYR A 177 -26.62 6.36 -6.94
C TYR A 177 -26.17 7.49 -6.01
N PRO A 178 -26.15 7.24 -4.68
CA PRO A 178 -25.71 8.22 -3.69
C PRO A 178 -24.30 8.77 -3.93
N ARG A 179 -24.15 10.08 -3.72
CA ARG A 179 -22.86 10.79 -3.79
C ARG A 179 -22.56 11.71 -2.60
N THR A 180 -23.49 11.84 -1.67
CA THR A 180 -23.32 12.60 -0.42
C THR A 180 -23.02 11.67 0.74
N ALA A 181 -22.34 12.17 1.77
CA ALA A 181 -21.95 11.36 2.92
C ALA A 181 -23.17 10.73 3.63
N GLU A 182 -24.27 11.50 3.74
CA GLU A 182 -25.53 11.06 4.36
C GLU A 182 -26.16 9.90 3.60
N ALA A 183 -26.20 9.99 2.26
CA ALA A 183 -26.87 9.00 1.44
C ALA A 183 -26.02 7.76 1.18
N MET A 184 -24.68 7.87 1.20
CA MET A 184 -23.77 6.73 1.02
C MET A 184 -23.75 5.78 2.23
N LYS A 185 -24.20 6.21 3.42
CA LYS A 185 -24.20 5.41 4.65
C LYS A 185 -22.84 4.73 4.89
N LEU A 186 -21.76 5.51 4.77
CA LEU A 186 -20.40 5.03 5.00
C LEU A 186 -20.20 4.68 6.48
N PRO A 187 -19.37 3.67 6.79
CA PRO A 187 -19.23 3.20 8.16
C PRO A 187 -18.43 4.20 9.00
N ILE A 188 -18.73 4.23 10.29
CA ILE A 188 -17.89 4.93 11.27
C ILE A 188 -16.67 4.06 11.53
N VAL A 189 -15.50 4.51 11.10
CA VAL A 189 -14.27 3.69 11.15
C VAL A 189 -13.85 3.39 12.60
N GLY A 190 -14.11 4.33 13.53
CA GLY A 190 -13.80 4.15 14.95
C GLY A 190 -14.49 2.97 15.64
N HIS A 191 -15.54 2.40 15.04
CA HIS A 191 -16.22 1.23 15.61
C HIS A 191 -15.42 -0.08 15.46
N PHE A 192 -14.48 -0.15 14.53
CA PHE A 192 -13.64 -1.34 14.30
C PHE A 192 -12.14 -1.05 14.32
N ASP A 193 -11.75 0.23 14.28
CA ASP A 193 -10.39 0.70 14.51
C ASP A 193 -10.40 1.73 15.67
N PRO A 194 -10.03 1.33 16.90
CA PRO A 194 -10.05 2.20 18.07
C PRO A 194 -9.16 3.45 17.97
N LEU A 195 -8.21 3.47 17.03
CA LEU A 195 -7.34 4.63 16.79
C LEU A 195 -8.02 5.71 15.94
N LYS A 196 -9.27 5.48 15.52
CA LYS A 196 -10.03 6.33 14.59
C LYS A 196 -11.23 6.95 15.27
N CYS A 197 -11.78 7.98 14.64
CA CYS A 197 -12.95 8.67 15.14
C CYS A 197 -14.18 7.74 15.19
N SER A 198 -14.77 7.62 16.39
CA SER A 198 -16.05 6.95 16.66
C SER A 198 -17.23 7.91 16.76
N VAL A 199 -17.00 9.23 16.70
CA VAL A 199 -17.97 10.27 17.08
C VAL A 199 -18.84 10.76 15.91
N SER A 200 -18.33 10.68 14.68
CA SER A 200 -19.00 11.24 13.50
C SER A 200 -19.08 10.26 12.34
N PRO A 201 -20.13 10.32 11.51
CA PRO A 201 -20.18 9.61 10.24
C PRO A 201 -19.00 10.01 9.35
N THR A 202 -18.65 9.14 8.41
CA THR A 202 -17.55 9.38 7.49
C THR A 202 -18.04 9.96 6.17
N THR A 203 -17.18 10.75 5.54
CA THR A 203 -17.33 11.22 4.17
C THR A 203 -16.26 10.59 3.29
N LEU A 204 -16.59 10.44 2.01
CA LEU A 204 -15.65 9.96 1.00
C LEU A 204 -14.81 11.13 0.49
N ALA A 205 -13.50 11.05 0.67
CA ALA A 205 -12.54 12.00 0.14
C ALA A 205 -11.62 11.30 -0.87
N ILE A 206 -11.41 11.90 -2.04
CA ILE A 206 -10.47 11.38 -3.04
C ILE A 206 -9.22 12.23 -3.01
N ARG A 207 -8.05 11.59 -2.91
CA ARG A 207 -6.77 12.29 -2.93
C ARG A 207 -6.53 12.91 -4.32
N GLY A 208 -6.47 14.24 -4.38
CA GLY A 208 -6.19 14.96 -5.63
C GLY A 208 -4.71 14.99 -6.02
N PHE A 209 -4.46 15.46 -7.25
CA PHE A 209 -3.13 15.84 -7.71
C PHE A 209 -2.77 17.21 -7.13
N TYR A 210 -1.82 17.25 -6.20
CA TYR A 210 -1.28 18.51 -5.69
C TYR A 210 0.10 18.79 -6.32
N PRO A 211 0.52 20.05 -6.47
CA PRO A 211 1.92 20.35 -6.74
C PRO A 211 2.80 19.93 -5.55
N PRO A 212 4.10 19.68 -5.76
CA PRO A 212 5.03 19.46 -4.67
C PRO A 212 5.01 20.63 -3.67
N LYS A 213 4.94 20.33 -2.38
CA LYS A 213 4.83 21.33 -1.30
C LYS A 213 6.16 21.60 -0.60
N GLY A 214 7.28 21.21 -1.20
CA GLY A 214 8.61 21.35 -0.59
C GLY A 214 8.80 20.48 0.65
N GLN A 215 8.02 19.39 0.78
CA GLN A 215 8.18 18.42 1.86
C GLN A 215 9.39 17.51 1.62
N THR A 216 9.68 16.64 2.59
CA THR A 216 10.71 15.61 2.41
C THR A 216 10.38 14.73 1.20
N ALA A 217 11.41 14.21 0.52
CA ALA A 217 11.23 13.38 -0.68
C ALA A 217 10.31 12.16 -0.42
N LEU A 218 10.37 11.56 0.78
CA LEU A 218 9.48 10.47 1.18
C LEU A 218 8.01 10.91 1.30
N ALA A 219 7.75 12.08 1.87
CA ALA A 219 6.39 12.61 1.98
C ALA A 219 5.79 12.93 0.59
N GLU A 220 6.61 13.45 -0.31
CA GLU A 220 6.23 13.68 -1.71
C GLU A 220 5.95 12.36 -2.44
N LEU A 221 6.80 11.35 -2.27
CA LEU A 221 6.62 10.02 -2.87
C LEU A 221 5.32 9.36 -2.39
N LYS A 222 5.07 9.32 -1.07
CA LYS A 222 3.81 8.83 -0.49
C LYS A 222 2.60 9.57 -1.05
N ARG A 223 2.72 10.89 -1.24
CA ARG A 223 1.66 11.71 -1.80
C ARG A 223 1.38 11.37 -3.26
N VAL A 224 2.42 11.22 -4.09
CA VAL A 224 2.33 10.80 -5.49
C VAL A 224 1.68 9.43 -5.61
N TRP A 225 2.04 8.52 -4.70
CA TRP A 225 1.60 7.15 -4.73
C TRP A 225 0.12 6.94 -4.42
N ASN A 226 -0.43 7.83 -3.60
CA ASN A 226 -1.81 7.77 -3.13
C ASN A 226 -2.75 8.67 -3.92
N VAL A 227 -2.33 9.23 -5.06
CA VAL A 227 -3.21 10.04 -5.89
C VAL A 227 -4.36 9.22 -6.44
N GLY A 228 -5.56 9.78 -6.41
CA GLY A 228 -6.81 9.11 -6.81
C GLY A 228 -7.36 8.15 -5.76
N ARG A 229 -6.62 7.85 -4.69
CA ARG A 229 -7.08 6.91 -3.66
C ARG A 229 -8.32 7.45 -2.94
N PRO A 230 -9.40 6.65 -2.84
CA PRO A 230 -10.56 6.97 -2.02
C PRO A 230 -10.29 6.70 -0.54
N TYR A 231 -10.62 7.67 0.30
CA TYR A 231 -10.44 7.63 1.76
C TYR A 231 -11.75 7.93 2.48
N LEU A 232 -11.92 7.33 3.65
CA LEU A 232 -12.95 7.69 4.61
C LEU A 232 -12.36 8.68 5.61
N LYS A 233 -12.98 9.87 5.70
CA LYS A 233 -12.62 10.93 6.64
C LYS A 233 -13.78 11.19 7.60
N CYS A 234 -13.48 11.37 8.88
CA CYS A 234 -14.48 11.79 9.86
C CYS A 234 -15.01 13.20 9.53
N ARG A 235 -16.24 13.48 9.96
CA ARG A 235 -16.91 14.77 9.74
C ARG A 235 -16.95 15.64 10.99
N CYS A 236 -16.15 15.37 12.02
CA CYS A 236 -16.16 16.15 13.26
C CYS A 236 -15.99 17.65 13.03
N GLN A 237 -15.03 18.05 12.18
CA GLN A 237 -14.81 19.45 11.84
C GLN A 237 -16.02 20.08 11.12
N GLU A 238 -16.59 19.37 10.14
CA GLU A 238 -17.77 19.83 9.39
C GLU A 238 -19.02 19.94 10.28
N LEU A 239 -19.13 19.08 11.29
CA LEU A 239 -20.27 19.02 12.21
C LEU A 239 -20.06 19.83 13.49
N GLY A 240 -19.01 20.66 13.59
CA GLY A 240 -18.73 21.47 14.78
C GLY A 240 -18.37 20.68 16.04
N LYS A 241 -17.99 19.41 15.92
CA LYS A 241 -17.63 18.51 17.05
C LYS A 241 -16.16 18.60 17.46
N GLY A 242 -15.47 19.68 17.09
CA GLY A 242 -14.05 19.89 17.33
C GLY A 242 -13.11 19.19 16.34
N GLU A 243 -11.81 19.50 16.45
CA GLU A 243 -10.77 18.88 15.64
C GLU A 243 -10.49 17.44 16.09
N CYS A 244 -11.03 16.49 15.33
CA CYS A 244 -10.65 15.09 15.51
C CYS A 244 -9.31 14.84 14.80
N LYS A 245 -8.24 14.65 15.58
CA LYS A 245 -6.89 14.31 15.08
C LYS A 245 -6.78 12.91 14.49
N SER A 246 -7.89 12.19 14.32
CA SER A 246 -7.90 10.83 13.77
C SER A 246 -7.52 10.83 12.28
N ASN A 247 -6.58 9.96 11.92
CA ASN A 247 -6.11 9.81 10.54
C ASN A 247 -7.20 9.25 9.61
N ILE A 248 -7.14 9.60 8.32
CA ILE A 248 -7.98 8.99 7.27
C ILE A 248 -7.70 7.48 7.12
N THR A 249 -8.66 6.72 6.61
CA THR A 249 -8.48 5.29 6.29
C THR A 249 -8.91 5.02 4.86
N SER A 250 -8.14 4.22 4.12
CA SER A 250 -8.43 3.92 2.72
C SER A 250 -9.74 3.13 2.59
N PHE A 251 -10.58 3.46 1.60
CA PHE A 251 -11.87 2.81 1.43
C PHE A 251 -11.72 1.33 1.08
N ASP A 252 -10.76 0.96 0.22
CA ASP A 252 -10.50 -0.44 -0.16
C ASP A 252 -10.07 -1.31 1.04
N HIS A 253 -9.32 -0.73 2.00
CA HIS A 253 -8.96 -1.41 3.25
C HIS A 253 -10.20 -1.65 4.12
N VAL A 254 -11.05 -0.63 4.29
CA VAL A 254 -12.32 -0.76 5.01
C VAL A 254 -13.24 -1.76 4.32
N PHE A 255 -13.27 -1.73 2.99
CA PHE A 255 -14.07 -2.66 2.20
C PHE A 255 -13.58 -4.10 2.37
N ARG A 256 -12.26 -4.35 2.36
CA ARG A 256 -11.70 -5.68 2.66
C ARG A 256 -12.11 -6.17 4.05
N TYR A 257 -11.95 -5.32 5.07
CA TYR A 257 -12.35 -5.68 6.43
C TYR A 257 -13.84 -6.04 6.53
N ILE A 258 -14.70 -5.27 5.87
CA ILE A 258 -16.15 -5.49 5.84
C ILE A 258 -16.54 -6.74 5.04
N LEU A 259 -15.79 -7.09 3.99
CA LEU A 259 -15.98 -8.35 3.28
C LEU A 259 -15.68 -9.56 4.17
N ALA A 260 -14.66 -9.46 5.03
CA ALA A 260 -14.35 -10.49 6.01
C ALA A 260 -15.33 -10.51 7.20
N ASN A 261 -15.91 -9.35 7.54
CA ASN A 261 -16.78 -9.16 8.69
C ASN A 261 -18.15 -8.57 8.28
N PRO A 262 -18.97 -9.29 7.49
CA PRO A 262 -20.20 -8.72 6.93
C PRO A 262 -21.29 -8.45 7.98
N ASP A 263 -21.17 -9.04 9.17
CA ASP A 263 -21.97 -8.74 10.36
C ASP A 263 -21.95 -7.26 10.74
N TYR A 264 -20.87 -6.56 10.43
CA TYR A 264 -20.75 -5.14 10.75
C TYR A 264 -21.81 -4.28 10.05
N LEU A 265 -22.14 -4.60 8.78
CA LEU A 265 -23.17 -3.89 8.02
C LEU A 265 -24.53 -4.56 8.07
N PHE A 266 -24.56 -5.89 8.22
CA PHE A 266 -25.80 -6.68 8.10
C PHE A 266 -25.98 -7.64 9.29
N PRO A 267 -25.98 -7.14 10.55
CA PRO A 267 -26.10 -8.00 11.73
C PRO A 267 -27.45 -8.72 11.80
N ALA A 268 -28.49 -8.11 11.24
CA ALA A 268 -29.84 -8.67 11.22
C ALA A 268 -30.04 -9.80 10.18
N ALA A 269 -29.08 -9.99 9.25
CA ALA A 269 -29.22 -11.02 8.23
C ALA A 269 -28.84 -12.39 8.83
N PRO A 270 -29.71 -13.42 8.70
CA PRO A 270 -29.60 -14.65 9.50
C PRO A 270 -28.48 -15.60 9.04
N THR A 271 -27.99 -15.46 7.80
CA THR A 271 -26.97 -16.34 7.22
C THR A 271 -25.92 -15.56 6.47
N LEU A 272 -24.72 -16.15 6.31
CA LEU A 272 -23.65 -15.57 5.48
C LEU A 272 -24.13 -15.31 4.05
N HIS A 273 -24.90 -16.23 3.46
CA HIS A 273 -25.46 -16.05 2.12
C HIS A 273 -26.39 -14.82 2.03
N ALA A 274 -27.27 -14.63 3.03
CA ALA A 274 -28.12 -13.45 3.09
C ALA A 274 -27.30 -12.16 3.25
N LYS A 275 -26.27 -12.16 4.10
CA LYS A 275 -25.34 -11.05 4.29
C LYS A 275 -24.60 -10.70 2.99
N MET A 276 -24.08 -11.69 2.28
CA MET A 276 -23.38 -11.48 1.00
C MET A 276 -24.32 -10.97 -0.10
N ARG A 277 -25.58 -11.42 -0.12
CA ARG A 277 -26.60 -10.88 -1.03
C ARG A 277 -26.92 -9.42 -0.72
N ALA A 278 -27.10 -9.08 0.56
CA ALA A 278 -27.32 -7.70 1.01
C ALA A 278 -26.12 -6.81 0.67
N MET A 279 -24.89 -7.30 0.91
CA MET A 279 -23.64 -6.66 0.54
C MET A 279 -23.60 -6.34 -0.96
N ARG A 280 -23.85 -7.31 -1.84
CA ARG A 280 -23.85 -7.08 -3.29
C ARG A 280 -24.84 -6.00 -3.71
N THR A 281 -26.07 -6.03 -3.16
CA THR A 281 -27.06 -4.98 -3.41
C THR A 281 -26.58 -3.62 -2.92
N PHE A 282 -25.98 -3.56 -1.74
CA PHE A 282 -25.46 -2.33 -1.15
C PHE A 282 -24.30 -1.75 -1.98
N LEU A 283 -23.39 -2.59 -2.48
CA LEU A 283 -22.30 -2.19 -3.38
C LEU A 283 -22.80 -1.73 -4.74
N LYS A 284 -23.82 -2.40 -5.28
CA LYS A 284 -24.45 -2.03 -6.55
C LYS A 284 -25.20 -0.70 -6.47
N MET A 285 -25.83 -0.39 -5.34
CA MET A 285 -26.74 0.75 -5.23
C MET A 285 -26.12 1.88 -4.41
N THR A 286 -25.84 1.65 -3.13
CA THR A 286 -25.45 2.69 -2.17
C THR A 286 -23.97 3.05 -2.28
N TRP A 287 -23.10 2.05 -2.41
CA TRP A 287 -21.65 2.22 -2.49
C TRP A 287 -21.12 2.22 -3.92
N ARG A 288 -21.97 2.45 -4.92
CA ARG A 288 -21.50 2.43 -6.30
C ARG A 288 -20.47 3.52 -6.59
N ALA A 289 -20.67 4.72 -6.05
CA ALA A 289 -19.72 5.82 -6.18
C ALA A 289 -18.30 5.49 -5.62
N PRO A 290 -18.14 5.05 -4.36
CA PRO A 290 -16.82 4.66 -3.85
C PRO A 290 -16.23 3.43 -4.56
N ILE A 291 -17.06 2.50 -5.02
CA ILE A 291 -16.58 1.35 -5.82
C ILE A 291 -15.99 1.81 -7.15
N LEU A 292 -16.69 2.66 -7.90
CA LEU A 292 -16.17 3.21 -9.16
C LEU A 292 -14.90 4.04 -8.94
N ALA A 293 -14.84 4.83 -7.87
CA ALA A 293 -13.61 5.55 -7.49
C ALA A 293 -12.45 4.60 -7.19
N SER A 294 -12.73 3.47 -6.55
CA SER A 294 -11.71 2.43 -6.26
C SER A 294 -11.23 1.74 -7.53
N VAL A 295 -12.10 1.50 -8.51
CA VAL A 295 -11.71 0.94 -9.81
C VAL A 295 -10.83 1.91 -10.60
N VAL A 296 -11.18 3.20 -10.64
CA VAL A 296 -10.30 4.25 -11.22
C VAL A 296 -8.94 4.21 -10.55
N PHE A 297 -8.92 4.19 -9.21
CA PHE A 297 -7.66 4.13 -8.47
C PHE A 297 -6.88 2.85 -8.74
N SER A 298 -7.52 1.68 -8.85
CA SER A 298 -6.85 0.42 -9.20
C SER A 298 -6.17 0.48 -10.56
N HIS A 299 -6.79 1.10 -11.57
CA HIS A 299 -6.15 1.32 -12.87
C HIS A 299 -4.98 2.31 -12.77
N MET A 300 -5.14 3.42 -12.06
CA MET A 300 -4.05 4.38 -11.79
C MET A 300 -2.87 3.67 -11.15
N ARG A 301 -3.16 2.87 -10.13
CA ARG A 301 -2.19 2.09 -9.38
C ARG A 301 -1.46 1.08 -10.26
N GLY A 302 -2.18 0.36 -11.13
CA GLY A 302 -1.59 -0.61 -12.06
C GLY A 302 -0.55 0.03 -12.97
N ILE A 303 -0.86 1.20 -13.55
CA ILE A 303 0.08 1.98 -14.37
C ILE A 303 1.32 2.36 -13.54
N MET A 304 1.13 2.85 -12.31
CA MET A 304 2.22 3.27 -11.44
C MET A 304 3.10 2.10 -10.97
N VAL A 305 2.52 0.92 -10.74
CA VAL A 305 3.26 -0.30 -10.40
C VAL A 305 4.10 -0.75 -11.60
N ASN A 306 3.55 -0.73 -12.82
CA ASN A 306 4.30 -1.06 -14.02
C ASN A 306 5.49 -0.11 -14.24
N MET A 307 5.29 1.19 -13.98
CA MET A 307 6.39 2.17 -13.99
C MET A 307 7.46 1.84 -12.95
N ALA A 308 7.06 1.55 -11.71
CA ALA A 308 8.00 1.22 -10.65
C ALA A 308 8.77 -0.07 -10.95
N GLN A 309 8.12 -1.09 -11.52
CA GLN A 309 8.76 -2.31 -11.97
C GLN A 309 9.78 -2.05 -13.09
N ALA A 310 9.45 -1.21 -14.07
CA ALA A 310 10.39 -0.82 -15.13
C ALA A 310 11.64 -0.13 -14.56
N VAL A 311 11.47 0.72 -13.55
CA VAL A 311 12.58 1.40 -12.86
C VAL A 311 13.43 0.43 -12.05
N VAL A 312 12.81 -0.53 -11.36
CA VAL A 312 13.52 -1.58 -10.61
C VAL A 312 14.36 -2.44 -11.55
N VAL A 313 13.83 -2.80 -12.72
CA VAL A 313 14.56 -3.60 -13.73
C VAL A 313 15.68 -2.78 -14.39
N ASN A 314 15.43 -1.51 -14.70
CA ASN A 314 16.42 -0.62 -15.29
C ASN A 314 16.31 0.80 -14.71
N PRO A 315 17.15 1.15 -13.72
CA PRO A 315 17.14 2.48 -13.09
C PRO A 315 17.51 3.64 -14.04
N ALA A 316 18.10 3.35 -15.21
CA ALA A 316 18.44 4.35 -16.23
C ALA A 316 17.28 4.66 -17.19
N THR A 317 16.11 4.05 -16.99
CA THR A 317 14.92 4.27 -17.81
C THR A 317 14.48 5.74 -17.75
N ARG A 318 14.22 6.33 -18.93
CA ARG A 318 13.75 7.70 -19.03
C ARG A 318 12.24 7.79 -18.91
N GLN A 319 11.75 8.96 -18.47
CA GLN A 319 10.32 9.23 -18.29
C GLN A 319 9.50 8.90 -19.53
N GLU A 320 9.99 9.22 -20.74
CA GLU A 320 9.23 9.08 -21.98
C GLU A 320 9.03 7.63 -22.40
N LYS A 321 9.92 6.72 -21.96
CA LYS A 321 9.95 5.31 -22.38
C LYS A 321 9.64 4.32 -21.25
N ILE A 322 9.26 4.83 -20.07
CA ILE A 322 9.10 4.01 -18.86
C ILE A 322 8.06 2.89 -18.97
N LEU A 323 7.02 3.06 -19.80
CA LEU A 323 6.01 2.03 -20.03
C LEU A 323 6.19 1.24 -21.34
N GLY A 324 7.12 1.64 -22.21
CA GLY A 324 7.30 1.03 -23.54
C GLY A 324 6.16 1.24 -24.56
N ASP A 325 4.99 1.72 -24.12
CA ASP A 325 3.82 2.02 -24.96
C ASP A 325 3.71 3.53 -25.20
N GLU A 326 4.03 3.96 -26.43
CA GLU A 326 3.97 5.37 -26.82
C GLU A 326 2.54 5.95 -26.78
N ALA A 327 1.53 5.18 -27.19
CA ALA A 327 0.15 5.64 -27.20
C ALA A 327 -0.36 5.88 -25.77
N LEU A 328 0.00 4.99 -24.84
CA LEU A 328 -0.30 5.15 -23.42
C LEU A 328 0.44 6.36 -22.82
N MET A 329 1.71 6.56 -23.17
CA MET A 329 2.51 7.71 -22.71
C MET A 329 2.04 9.06 -23.25
N MET A 330 1.27 9.09 -24.34
CA MET A 330 0.60 10.31 -24.83
C MET A 330 -0.61 10.73 -23.97
N ARG A 331 -1.11 9.84 -23.11
CA ARG A 331 -2.24 10.14 -22.21
C ARG A 331 -1.77 10.98 -21.02
N LYS A 332 -2.69 11.79 -20.47
CA LYS A 332 -2.36 12.80 -19.44
C LYS A 332 -1.80 12.18 -18.17
N PHE A 333 -2.46 11.15 -17.66
CA PHE A 333 -2.09 10.54 -16.39
C PHE A 333 -0.74 9.81 -16.45
N PRO A 334 -0.47 8.87 -17.39
CA PRO A 334 0.84 8.24 -17.49
C PRO A 334 1.98 9.25 -17.63
N ARG A 335 1.83 10.25 -18.52
CA ARG A 335 2.86 11.29 -18.69
C ARG A 335 3.16 12.05 -17.40
N LYS A 336 2.11 12.44 -16.66
CA LYS A 336 2.25 13.15 -15.39
C LYS A 336 2.84 12.27 -14.30
N MET A 337 2.45 11.00 -14.25
CA MET A 337 2.99 10.07 -13.26
C MET A 337 4.45 9.72 -13.53
N ALA A 338 4.86 9.60 -14.79
CA ALA A 338 6.26 9.40 -15.16
C ALA A 338 7.12 10.56 -14.64
N SER A 339 6.70 11.81 -14.84
CA SER A 339 7.46 12.98 -14.34
C SER A 339 7.44 13.11 -12.82
N LEU A 340 6.38 12.60 -12.16
CA LEU A 340 6.29 12.60 -10.70
C LEU A 340 7.07 11.46 -10.05
N ILE A 341 7.13 10.27 -10.65
CA ILE A 341 7.86 9.08 -10.17
C ILE A 341 9.35 9.18 -10.43
N LEU A 342 9.73 9.83 -11.53
CA LEU A 342 11.12 10.04 -11.96
C LEU A 342 11.46 11.54 -12.00
N PRO A 343 11.35 12.30 -10.90
CA PRO A 343 11.54 13.74 -10.96
C PRO A 343 13.02 14.10 -11.10
N ASP A 344 13.35 14.94 -12.09
CA ASP A 344 14.73 15.35 -12.42
C ASP A 344 15.52 15.92 -11.22
N ARG A 345 14.81 16.51 -10.26
CA ARG A 345 15.38 17.07 -9.02
C ARG A 345 15.95 16.02 -8.07
N TYR A 346 15.49 14.77 -8.15
CA TYR A 346 15.92 13.67 -7.26
C TYR A 346 16.71 12.60 -8.02
N ILE A 347 16.53 12.51 -9.34
CA ILE A 347 17.37 11.66 -10.19
C ILE A 347 18.79 12.23 -10.16
N LYS A 348 19.72 11.45 -9.61
CA LYS A 348 21.16 11.72 -9.71
C LYS A 348 21.53 11.71 -11.18
N SER A 349 21.55 12.87 -11.83
CA SER A 349 22.10 12.97 -13.17
C SER A 349 23.55 12.51 -13.09
N SER A 350 23.91 11.48 -13.84
CA SER A 350 25.30 11.01 -13.96
C SER A 350 26.25 12.14 -14.37
N SER A 351 25.72 13.21 -14.97
CA SER A 351 26.43 14.45 -15.32
C SER A 351 26.90 15.30 -14.13
N LYS A 352 26.36 15.15 -12.92
CA LYS A 352 26.82 15.89 -11.73
C LYS A 352 27.91 15.17 -10.94
N ARG A 353 28.36 13.99 -11.40
CA ARG A 353 29.47 13.24 -10.76
C ARG A 353 30.86 13.65 -11.26
N ARG A 354 30.97 14.63 -12.17
CA ARG A 354 32.25 15.19 -12.62
C ARG A 354 32.19 16.72 -12.56
N LEU A 355 33.27 17.31 -12.05
CA LEU A 355 33.52 18.73 -11.68
C LEU A 355 33.01 19.11 -10.27
N SER A 356 33.80 19.50 -9.26
CA SER A 356 35.25 19.73 -9.05
C SER A 356 35.48 19.88 -7.52
N PRO A 357 36.71 19.83 -6.99
CA PRO A 357 36.99 19.83 -5.55
C PRO A 357 36.99 21.24 -4.91
N ALA A 358 37.01 21.20 -3.57
CA ALA A 358 36.86 22.26 -2.56
C ALA A 358 37.50 23.65 -2.79
N LYS A 359 36.73 24.67 -2.37
CA LYS A 359 37.06 25.96 -1.69
C LYS A 359 35.82 26.87 -1.87
N ASP A 360 35.23 27.58 -0.91
CA ASP A 360 35.78 28.37 0.18
C ASP A 360 34.75 28.61 1.30
N ALA A 361 35.25 29.19 2.39
CA ALA A 361 34.70 29.25 3.73
C ALA A 361 33.67 30.38 4.01
N ARG A 362 32.72 30.04 4.90
CA ARG A 362 31.98 30.88 5.92
C ARG A 362 30.87 31.86 5.45
N PRO A 363 29.97 32.30 6.37
CA PRO A 363 29.70 31.86 7.75
C PRO A 363 28.26 31.36 7.99
N ALA A 364 28.10 30.61 9.09
CA ALA A 364 26.82 30.16 9.62
C ALA A 364 25.87 31.32 9.95
N LYS A 365 24.61 31.22 9.51
CA LYS A 365 23.52 32.08 9.99
C LYS A 365 22.38 31.20 10.56
N ARG A 366 22.37 31.17 11.89
CA ARG A 366 21.31 30.85 12.86
C ARG A 366 20.15 29.96 12.37
N GLN A 367 20.07 28.77 12.98
CA GLN A 367 18.81 28.07 13.23
C GLN A 367 17.78 29.04 13.81
N CYS A 368 16.67 29.23 13.10
CA CYS A 368 15.40 29.54 13.74
C CYS A 368 14.63 28.21 13.82
N ASN A 369 14.61 27.61 15.01
CA ASN A 369 13.51 26.76 15.39
C ASN A 369 12.25 27.62 15.38
N THR A 370 11.33 27.38 14.47
CA THR A 370 9.95 27.84 14.63
C THR A 370 9.01 26.66 14.48
N THR A 371 8.52 26.26 15.64
CA THR A 371 7.25 25.59 15.91
C THR A 371 6.21 25.87 14.82
N LEU A 372 5.56 24.80 14.34
CA LEU A 372 4.33 24.87 13.54
C LEU A 372 3.33 25.84 14.18
N SER A 373 3.20 27.04 13.62
CA SER A 373 2.12 27.98 13.92
C SER A 373 1.18 28.04 12.71
N TYR A 374 0.05 27.37 12.81
CA TYR A 374 -1.11 27.72 11.99
C TYR A 374 -1.81 28.88 12.69
N TYR A 375 -1.65 30.09 12.15
CA TYR A 375 -2.54 31.20 12.47
C TYR A 375 -3.45 31.44 11.26
N VAL A 376 -4.76 31.36 11.48
CA VAL A 376 -5.79 31.87 10.57
C VAL A 376 -6.40 33.07 11.28
N MET A 377 -6.39 34.21 10.61
CA MET A 377 -6.94 35.46 11.12
C MET A 377 -8.46 35.32 11.37
N PRO A 378 -9.00 35.71 12.54
CA PRO A 378 -10.45 35.85 12.71
C PRO A 378 -10.95 37.03 11.88
N GLN A 379 -12.01 36.83 11.10
CA GLN A 379 -12.82 37.95 10.61
C GLN A 379 -13.63 38.47 11.80
N HIS A 380 -13.41 39.73 12.15
CA HIS A 380 -14.24 40.43 13.13
C HIS A 380 -15.63 40.64 12.53
N GLU A 381 -16.65 40.13 13.22
CA GLU A 381 -18.00 40.67 13.13
C GLU A 381 -17.97 42.11 13.66
N GLU A 382 -18.27 43.08 12.81
CA GLU A 382 -18.68 44.40 13.26
C GLU A 382 -20.14 44.32 13.70
N ALA A 383 -20.34 44.19 15.00
CA ALA A 383 -21.51 44.73 15.66
C ALA A 383 -21.36 46.26 15.71
N LEU A 384 -22.23 46.97 15.02
CA LEU A 384 -22.54 48.37 15.31
C LEU A 384 -23.99 48.42 15.78
N GLY A 385 -24.15 48.67 17.08
CA GLY A 385 -25.36 49.22 17.66
C GLY A 385 -25.09 50.65 18.13
N GLU A 386 -26.21 51.39 18.27
CA GLU A 386 -26.39 52.78 18.74
C GLU A 386 -26.14 53.83 17.64
N GLU A 387 -27.15 54.57 17.15
CA GLU A 387 -28.23 55.32 17.84
C GLU A 387 -29.66 55.09 17.31
#